data_AF-A0A699V036-F1
#
_entry.id   AF-A0A699V036-F1
#
_cell.length_a   1.000
_cell.length_b   1.000
_cell.length_c   1.000
_cell.angle_alpha   90.00
_cell.angle_beta   90.00
_cell.angle_gamma   90.00
#
_symmetry.space_group_name_H-M   'P 1'
#
loop_
_entity.id
_entity.type
_entity.pdbx_description
1 polymer ?
#
loop_
_entity_poly.entity_id
_entity_poly.type
_entity_poly.pdbx_seq_one_letter_code
_entity_poly.pdbx_strand_id
1 'polypeptide(L)' 'KVKEYKIVAYTQRFNELALMCPRIVELESEKIKAYIRGLPDNIKGEVTSSKPTNLNEAMHMAYKLMEKKLQASDERILEG' A
#
# COMPACT_ATOMS: atom_id res chain seq x y z
N LYS A 1 15.18 3.20 -2.60
CA LYS A 1 14.97 2.26 -3.74
C LYS A 1 14.48 0.86 -3.36
N VAL A 2 15.17 0.03 -2.54
CA VAL A 2 14.73 -1.38 -2.28
C VAL A 2 13.33 -1.51 -1.64
N LYS A 3 12.91 -0.57 -0.78
CA LYS A 3 11.59 -0.60 -0.12
C LYS A 3 10.42 -0.32 -1.07
N GLU A 4 10.66 0.44 -2.12
CA GLU A 4 9.65 0.89 -3.09
C GLU A 4 9.25 -0.24 -4.05
N TYR A 5 10.27 -0.89 -4.63
CA TYR A 5 10.09 -2.08 -5.45
C TYR A 5 9.31 -3.18 -4.71
N LYS A 6 9.53 -3.33 -3.40
CA LYS A 6 8.83 -4.31 -2.58
C LYS A 6 7.32 -4.05 -2.45
N ILE A 7 6.88 -2.79 -2.36
CA ILE A 7 5.45 -2.47 -2.23
C ILE A 7 4.74 -2.59 -3.58
N VAL A 8 5.39 -2.15 -4.67
CA VAL A 8 4.83 -2.32 -6.03
C VAL A 8 4.64 -3.80 -6.34
N ALA A 9 5.68 -4.62 -6.14
CA ALA A 9 5.61 -6.06 -6.36
C ALA A 9 4.58 -6.75 -5.44
N TYR A 10 4.50 -6.33 -4.17
CA TYR A 10 3.47 -6.83 -3.24
C TYR A 10 2.05 -6.52 -3.74
N THR A 11 1.81 -5.29 -4.16
CA THR A 11 0.50 -4.83 -4.62
C THR A 11 0.06 -5.56 -5.88
N GLN A 12 0.98 -5.76 -6.84
CA GLN A 12 0.71 -6.55 -8.04
C GLN A 12 0.34 -8.00 -7.70
N ARG A 13 1.15 -8.67 -6.85
CA ARG A 13 0.90 -10.05 -6.45
C ARG A 13 -0.40 -10.22 -5.66
N PHE A 14 -0.76 -9.23 -4.83
CA PHE A 14 -2.03 -9.22 -4.12
C PHE A 14 -3.22 -9.17 -5.08
N ASN A 15 -3.14 -8.33 -6.12
CA ASN A 15 -4.19 -8.25 -7.14
C ASN A 15 -4.32 -9.55 -7.94
N GLU A 16 -3.21 -10.17 -8.33
CA GLU A 16 -3.22 -11.48 -9.01
C GLU A 16 -3.88 -12.56 -8.14
N LEU A 17 -3.56 -12.61 -6.84
CA LEU A 17 -4.19 -13.54 -5.89
C LEU A 17 -5.69 -13.26 -5.71
N ALA A 18 -6.08 -11.98 -5.65
CA ALA A 18 -7.48 -11.59 -5.52
C ALA A 18 -8.30 -11.97 -6.76
N LEU A 19 -7.70 -11.96 -7.96
CA LEU A 19 -8.33 -12.39 -9.21
C LEU A 19 -8.49 -13.92 -9.28
N MET A 20 -7.55 -14.69 -8.72
CA MET A 20 -7.61 -16.17 -8.73
C MET A 20 -8.64 -16.76 -7.75
N CYS A 21 -9.02 -16.02 -6.69
CA CYS A 21 -9.97 -16.50 -5.67
C CYS A 21 -11.11 -15.51 -5.41
N PRO A 22 -11.99 -15.27 -6.40
CA PRO A 22 -13.06 -14.27 -6.29
C PRO A 22 -14.05 -14.55 -5.15
N ARG A 23 -14.21 -15.83 -4.73
CA ARG A 23 -15.13 -16.26 -3.65
C ARG A 23 -14.54 -16.18 -2.22
N ILE A 24 -13.22 -16.11 -2.05
CA ILE A 24 -12.59 -16.07 -0.72
C ILE A 24 -12.66 -14.66 -0.11
N VAL A 25 -12.83 -13.63 -0.95
CA VAL A 25 -12.86 -12.25 -0.51
C VAL A 25 -14.07 -11.50 -1.07
N GLU A 26 -15.27 -12.05 -0.84
CA GLU A 26 -16.52 -11.39 -1.25
C GLU A 26 -16.80 -10.11 -0.47
N LEU A 27 -16.21 -9.94 0.73
CA LEU A 27 -16.33 -8.71 1.51
C LEU A 27 -15.18 -7.75 1.22
N GLU A 28 -15.48 -6.64 0.55
CA GLU A 28 -14.52 -5.57 0.22
C GLU A 28 -13.74 -5.09 1.44
N SER A 29 -14.37 -5.04 2.61
CA SER A 29 -13.71 -4.68 3.87
C SER A 29 -12.61 -5.67 4.28
N GLU A 30 -12.77 -6.97 3.99
CA GLU A 30 -11.74 -7.97 4.25
C GLU A 30 -10.58 -7.86 3.25
N LYS A 31 -10.83 -7.49 1.98
CA LYS A 31 -9.77 -7.16 1.01
C LYS A 31 -8.91 -6.01 1.52
N ILE A 32 -9.56 -4.95 1.98
CA ILE A 32 -8.89 -3.76 2.51
C ILE A 32 -8.05 -4.11 3.74
N LYS A 33 -8.61 -4.87 4.70
CA LYS A 33 -7.87 -5.32 5.90
C LYS A 33 -6.66 -6.17 5.52
N ALA A 34 -6.84 -7.12 4.60
CA ALA A 34 -5.76 -8.01 4.15
C ALA A 34 -4.63 -7.22 3.46
N TYR A 35 -4.99 -6.25 2.61
CA TYR A 35 -4.03 -5.34 1.97
C TYR A 35 -3.26 -4.50 3.00
N ILE A 36 -3.97 -3.82 3.90
CA ILE A 36 -3.38 -2.98 4.95
C ILE A 36 -2.46 -3.81 5.87
N ARG A 37 -2.83 -5.07 6.17
CA ARG A 37 -2.02 -5.95 7.03
C ARG A 37 -0.64 -6.22 6.45
N GLY A 38 -0.52 -6.32 5.13
CA GLY A 38 0.76 -6.56 4.44
C GLY A 38 1.56 -5.31 4.08
N LEU A 39 1.05 -4.10 4.36
CA LEU A 39 1.79 -2.87 4.17
C LEU A 39 2.95 -2.73 5.18
N PRO A 40 4.06 -2.10 4.78
CA PRO A 40 5.13 -1.72 5.71
C PRO A 40 4.64 -0.76 6.80
N ASP A 41 5.17 -0.93 8.03
CA ASP A 41 4.73 -0.18 9.21
C ASP A 41 4.83 1.35 9.05
N ASN A 42 5.78 1.82 8.24
CA ASN A 42 6.01 3.25 8.01
C ASN A 42 4.91 3.95 7.19
N ILE A 43 4.01 3.20 6.54
CA ILE A 43 2.84 3.75 5.84
C ILE A 43 1.52 3.13 6.31
N LYS A 44 1.57 1.94 6.92
CA LYS A 44 0.40 1.18 7.37
C LYS A 44 -0.50 1.98 8.31
N GLY A 45 0.09 2.71 9.26
CA GLY A 45 -0.68 3.55 10.20
C GLY A 45 -1.45 4.67 9.48
N GLU A 46 -0.80 5.35 8.54
CA GLU A 46 -1.40 6.44 7.77
C GLU A 46 -2.53 5.93 6.87
N VAL A 47 -2.35 4.80 6.18
CA VAL A 47 -3.40 4.17 5.35
C VAL A 47 -4.55 3.62 6.21
N THR A 48 -4.29 3.16 7.43
CA THR A 48 -5.35 2.72 8.34
C THR A 48 -6.20 3.90 8.82
N SER A 49 -5.56 5.03 9.14
CA SER A 49 -6.23 6.23 9.64
C SER A 49 -7.12 6.91 8.59
N SER A 50 -6.80 6.78 7.30
CA SER A 50 -7.58 7.37 6.21
C SER A 50 -8.86 6.62 5.89
N LYS A 51 -9.06 5.41 6.45
CA LYS A 51 -10.28 4.59 6.32
C LYS A 51 -10.73 4.42 4.85
N PRO A 52 -9.90 3.78 3.99
CA PRO A 52 -10.29 3.49 2.61
C PRO A 52 -11.62 2.73 2.55
N THR A 53 -12.42 3.09 1.56
CA THR A 53 -13.74 2.49 1.31
C THR A 53 -13.69 1.32 0.33
N ASN A 54 -12.63 1.24 -0.47
CA ASN A 54 -12.36 0.19 -1.43
C ASN A 54 -10.85 -0.07 -1.57
N LEU A 55 -10.49 -1.20 -2.17
CA LEU A 55 -9.09 -1.62 -2.32
C LEU A 55 -8.25 -0.64 -3.16
N ASN A 56 -8.82 -0.09 -4.24
CA ASN A 56 -8.12 0.85 -5.12
C ASN A 56 -7.73 2.13 -4.39
N GLU A 57 -8.62 2.63 -3.52
CA GLU A 57 -8.34 3.78 -2.66
C GLU A 57 -7.17 3.49 -1.71
N ALA A 58 -7.19 2.32 -1.04
CA ALA A 58 -6.11 1.89 -0.17
C ALA A 58 -4.77 1.81 -0.91
N MET A 59 -4.78 1.25 -2.13
CA MET A 59 -3.61 1.18 -3.00
C MET A 59 -3.09 2.57 -3.38
N HIS A 60 -3.96 3.45 -3.87
CA HIS A 60 -3.57 4.80 -4.28
C HIS A 60 -2.93 5.59 -3.13
N MET A 61 -3.50 5.47 -1.92
CA MET A 61 -2.94 6.10 -0.73
C MET A 61 -1.56 5.54 -0.37
N ALA A 62 -1.39 4.21 -0.40
CA ALA A 62 -0.09 3.58 -0.16
C ALA A 62 0.98 4.06 -1.15
N TYR A 63 0.63 4.21 -2.44
CA TYR A 63 1.52 4.75 -3.47
C TYR A 63 1.92 6.21 -3.19
N LYS A 64 0.94 7.11 -2.94
CA LYS A 64 1.22 8.52 -2.64
C LYS A 64 2.10 8.70 -1.41
N LEU A 65 1.83 7.93 -0.35
CA LEU A 65 2.60 8.00 0.89
C LEU A 65 4.05 7.55 0.68
N MET A 66 4.25 6.53 -0.15
CA MET A 66 5.58 6.06 -0.50
C MET A 66 6.37 7.10 -1.30
N GLU A 67 5.74 7.69 -2.32
CA GLU A 67 6.32 8.76 -3.14
C GLU A 67 6.73 9.97 -2.28
N LYS A 68 5.84 10.43 -1.39
CA LYS A 68 6.12 11.54 -0.47
C LYS A 68 7.32 11.25 0.45
N LYS A 69 7.43 10.03 0.98
CA LYS A 69 8.55 9.67 1.87
C LYS A 69 9.88 9.54 1.11
N LEU A 70 9.85 9.23 -0.18
CA LEU A 70 11.04 9.20 -1.05
C LEU A 70 11.53 10.62 -1.33
N GLN A 71 10.63 11.54 -1.70
CA GLN A 71 10.97 12.95 -1.90
C GLN A 71 11.58 13.58 -0.64
N ALA A 72 10.99 13.33 0.53
CA ALA A 72 11.51 13.82 1.81
C ALA A 72 12.83 13.17 2.27
N SER A 73 13.24 12.04 1.66
CA SER A 73 14.57 11.46 1.87
C SER A 73 15.62 12.02 0.92
N ASP A 74 15.22 12.41 -0.29
CA ASP A 74 16.11 13.01 -1.28
C ASP A 74 16.44 14.48 -0.93
N GLU A 75 15.48 15.25 -0.38
CA GLU A 75 15.74 16.62 0.11
C GLU A 75 16.75 16.66 1.26
N ARG A 76 16.72 15.70 2.18
CA ARG A 76 17.68 15.62 3.30
C ARG A 76 19.11 15.27 2.88
N ILE A 77 19.30 14.76 1.67
CA ILE A 77 20.63 14.49 1.10
C ILE A 77 21.17 15.73 0.36
N LEU A 78 20.29 16.64 -0.06
CA LEU A 78 20.68 17.85 -0.81
C LEU A 78 21.04 19.03 0.11
N GLU A 79 20.51 19.07 1.34
CA GLU A 79 20.82 20.12 2.33
C GLU A 79 21.97 19.74 3.30
N GLY A 80 22.64 18.60 3.09
CA GLY A 80 23.72 18.08 3.93
C GLY A 80 25.12 18.30 3.35
#